data_AF-A0A1V4SVU2-F1
#
_entry.id   AF-A0A1V4SVU2-F1
#
_cell.length_a   1.000
_cell.length_b   1.000
_cell.length_c   1.000
_cell.angle_alpha   90.00
_cell.angle_beta   90.00
_cell.angle_gamma   90.00
#
_symmetry.space_group_name_H-M   'P 1'
#
loop_
_entity.id
_entity.type
_entity.pdbx_description
1 polymer ?
#
loop_
_entity_poly.entity_id
_entity_poly.type
_entity_poly.pdbx_seq_one_letter_code
_entity_poly.pdbx_strand_id
1 'polypeptide(L)'
;MLIILGIYTVSYRKLLIRKIKTSLEEMVFIHNGIFLNNDSDSENKDALEKIEIIVKFLGNDLEKYQHYEINKEQLELSFRKSQILWDELFTTYPWIYEYGLYNGGTADYPEHLITYRHIKKQNKIIDREKKGK
;
A
#
# COMPACT_ATOMS: atom_id res chain seq x y z
N MET A 1 -2.43 -10.02 37.53
CA MET A 1 -3.02 -9.97 36.17
C MET A 1 -2.92 -8.58 35.51
N LEU A 2 -1.86 -7.79 35.78
CA LEU A 2 -1.60 -6.48 35.15
C LEU A 2 -0.38 -6.51 34.22
N ILE A 3 0.61 -7.36 34.55
CA ILE A 3 1.85 -7.53 33.79
C ILE A 3 1.58 -8.14 32.39
N ILE A 4 0.64 -9.09 32.29
CA ILE A 4 0.26 -9.73 31.03
C ILE A 4 -0.40 -8.72 30.07
N LEU A 5 -1.32 -7.87 30.58
CA LEU A 5 -1.92 -6.77 29.81
C LEU A 5 -0.87 -5.74 29.34
N GLY A 6 0.12 -5.43 30.17
CA GLY A 6 1.25 -4.55 29.81
C GLY A 6 2.13 -5.12 28.69
N ILE A 7 2.43 -6.42 28.71
CA ILE A 7 3.24 -7.07 27.67
C ILE A 7 2.47 -7.17 26.34
N TYR A 8 1.18 -7.50 26.39
CA TYR A 8 0.33 -7.57 25.20
C TYR A 8 0.17 -6.20 24.52
N THR A 9 -0.03 -5.14 25.31
CA THR A 9 -0.18 -3.78 24.77
C THR A 9 1.12 -3.23 24.16
N VAL A 10 2.28 -3.48 24.79
CA VAL A 10 3.59 -3.08 24.25
C VAL A 10 3.94 -3.86 22.97
N SER A 11 3.68 -5.16 22.97
CA SER A 11 3.96 -6.02 21.81
C SER A 11 3.09 -5.65 20.61
N TYR A 12 1.80 -5.40 20.84
CA TYR A 12 0.88 -4.97 19.78
C TYR A 12 1.21 -3.57 19.25
N ARG A 13 1.61 -2.63 20.12
CA ARG A 13 2.07 -1.29 19.70
C ARG A 13 3.25 -1.37 18.74
N LYS A 14 4.27 -2.18 19.08
CA LYS A 14 5.44 -2.39 18.22
C LYS A 14 5.06 -3.03 16.88
N LEU A 15 4.13 -3.99 16.90
CA LEU A 15 3.61 -4.63 15.69
C LEU A 15 2.90 -3.63 14.77
N LEU A 16 2.01 -2.80 15.31
CA LEU A 16 1.26 -1.80 14.54
C LEU A 16 2.20 -0.79 13.89
N ILE A 17 3.14 -0.22 14.66
CA ILE A 17 4.16 0.70 14.12
C ILE A 17 4.96 0.03 13.00
N ARG A 18 5.39 -1.22 13.20
CA ARG A 18 6.15 -1.95 12.18
C ARG A 18 5.35 -2.14 10.89
N LYS A 19 4.07 -2.53 10.99
CA LYS A 19 3.18 -2.67 9.83
C LYS A 19 3.03 -1.35 9.08
N ILE A 20 2.75 -0.26 9.80
CA ILE A 20 2.62 1.08 9.22
C ILE A 20 3.90 1.50 8.49
N LYS A 21 5.07 1.34 9.13
CA LYS A 21 6.37 1.67 8.51
C LYS A 21 6.61 0.86 7.24
N THR A 22 6.32 -0.44 7.26
CA THR A 22 6.48 -1.31 6.10
C THR A 22 5.57 -0.84 4.94
N SER A 23 4.32 -0.51 5.22
CA SER A 23 3.40 0.02 4.20
C SER A 23 3.85 1.38 3.66
N LEU A 24 4.31 2.30 4.51
CA LEU A 24 4.85 3.59 4.07
C LEU A 24 6.08 3.42 3.17
N GLU A 25 7.01 2.53 3.54
CA GLU A 25 8.20 2.23 2.73
C GLU A 25 7.82 1.69 1.34
N GLU A 26 6.85 0.77 1.28
CA GLU A 26 6.33 0.23 0.01
C GLU A 26 5.69 1.32 -0.86
N MET A 27 4.83 2.16 -0.28
CA MET A 27 4.16 3.25 -0.99
C MET A 27 5.17 4.27 -1.54
N VAL A 28 6.17 4.66 -0.74
CA VAL A 28 7.24 5.58 -1.17
C VAL A 28 8.10 4.95 -2.26
N PHE A 29 8.41 3.66 -2.15
CA PHE A 29 9.17 2.95 -3.17
C PHE A 29 8.44 2.95 -4.52
N ILE A 30 7.15 2.61 -4.50
CA ILE A 30 6.29 2.64 -5.68
C ILE A 30 6.20 4.05 -6.27
N HIS A 31 5.93 5.06 -5.44
CA HIS A 31 5.88 6.47 -5.87
C HIS A 31 7.15 6.87 -6.60
N ASN A 32 8.32 6.60 -6.00
CA ASN A 32 9.61 6.89 -6.62
C ASN A 32 9.83 6.11 -7.92
N GLY A 33 9.39 4.85 -7.97
CA GLY A 33 9.43 4.03 -9.18
C GLY A 33 8.64 4.65 -10.33
N ILE A 34 7.43 5.14 -10.06
CA ILE A 34 6.59 5.82 -11.05
C ILE A 34 7.24 7.14 -11.48
N PHE A 35 7.67 7.95 -10.51
CA PHE A 35 8.29 9.26 -10.75
C PHE A 35 9.54 9.16 -11.63
N LEU A 36 10.41 8.17 -11.40
CA LEU A 36 11.65 7.98 -12.15
C LEU A 36 11.45 7.42 -13.55
N ASN A 37 10.33 6.72 -13.81
CA ASN A 37 10.11 6.03 -15.08
C ASN A 37 9.21 6.80 -16.07
N ASN A 38 8.69 7.98 -15.72
CA ASN A 38 7.85 8.74 -16.65
C ASN A 38 7.84 10.25 -16.42
N ASP A 39 8.16 10.99 -17.49
CA ASP A 39 7.89 12.41 -17.62
C ASP A 39 6.56 12.62 -18.36
N SER A 40 5.61 13.29 -17.70
CA SER A 40 4.45 14.05 -18.25
C SER A 40 3.06 13.41 -18.46
N ASP A 41 2.83 12.12 -18.21
CA ASP A 41 1.46 11.53 -18.29
C ASP A 41 0.53 12.06 -17.16
N SER A 42 -0.67 12.49 -17.53
CA SER A 42 -1.70 12.95 -16.58
C SER A 42 -2.18 11.85 -15.64
N GLU A 43 -2.28 10.59 -16.11
CA GLU A 43 -2.68 9.47 -15.24
C GLU A 43 -1.61 9.18 -14.19
N ASN A 44 -0.33 9.28 -14.56
CA ASN A 44 0.78 9.10 -13.61
C ASN A 44 0.79 10.21 -12.55
N LYS A 45 0.49 11.45 -12.94
CA LYS A 45 0.41 12.57 -12.00
C LYS A 45 -0.71 12.36 -10.97
N ASP A 46 -1.90 11.95 -11.42
CA ASP A 46 -3.02 11.66 -10.51
C ASP A 46 -2.69 10.48 -9.57
N ALA A 47 -2.09 9.42 -10.10
CA ALA A 47 -1.61 8.29 -9.30
C ALA A 47 -0.60 8.74 -8.22
N LEU A 48 0.43 9.48 -8.61
CA LEU A 48 1.46 10.00 -7.70
C LEU A 48 0.85 10.89 -6.61
N GLU A 49 -0.07 11.79 -6.96
CA GLU A 49 -0.75 12.67 -6.02
C GLU A 49 -1.54 11.87 -4.98
N LYS A 50 -2.28 10.85 -5.42
CA LYS A 50 -3.03 9.97 -4.50
C LYS A 50 -2.11 9.18 -3.58
N ILE A 51 -0.98 8.66 -4.08
CA ILE A 51 0.01 7.98 -3.25
C ILE A 51 0.57 8.95 -2.19
N GLU A 52 0.91 10.18 -2.58
CA GLU A 52 1.40 11.20 -1.65
C GLU A 52 0.39 11.54 -0.57
N ILE A 53 -0.89 11.65 -0.92
CA ILE A 53 -1.97 11.91 0.06
C ILE A 53 -2.01 10.79 1.10
N ILE A 54 -1.96 9.53 0.67
CA ILE A 54 -1.98 8.37 1.57
C ILE A 54 -0.74 8.37 2.47
N VAL A 55 0.45 8.58 1.89
CA VAL A 55 1.73 8.61 2.61
C VAL A 55 1.77 9.75 3.62
N LYS A 56 1.39 10.97 3.25
CA LYS A 56 1.34 12.14 4.13
C LYS A 56 0.34 11.92 5.26
N PHE A 57 -0.85 11.41 4.95
CA PHE A 57 -1.88 11.11 5.94
C PHE A 57 -1.38 10.12 6.99
N LEU A 58 -0.88 8.96 6.56
CA LEU A 58 -0.44 7.90 7.47
C LEU A 58 0.87 8.26 8.20
N GLY A 59 1.79 8.96 7.52
CA GLY A 59 3.04 9.45 8.10
C GLY A 59 2.81 10.48 9.22
N ASN A 60 1.91 11.45 8.98
CA ASN A 60 1.55 12.44 10.00
C ASN A 60 0.92 11.80 11.23
N ASP A 61 0.01 10.84 11.06
CA ASP A 61 -0.61 10.18 12.20
C ASP A 61 0.39 9.28 12.95
N LEU A 62 1.37 8.68 12.25
CA LEU A 62 2.47 7.97 12.90
C LEU A 62 3.34 8.91 13.74
N GLU A 63 3.63 10.12 13.24
CA GLU A 63 4.39 11.15 13.97
C GLU A 63 3.62 11.63 15.21
N LYS A 64 2.35 12.00 15.04
CA LYS A 64 1.45 12.36 16.16
C LYS A 64 1.40 11.28 17.22
N TYR A 65 1.40 10.00 16.83
CA TYR A 65 1.44 8.89 17.77
C TYR A 65 2.77 8.77 18.54
N GLN A 66 3.90 9.12 17.90
CA GLN A 66 5.21 9.18 18.58
C GLN A 66 5.25 10.32 19.61
N HIS A 67 4.56 11.42 19.33
CA HIS A 67 4.40 12.57 20.21
C HIS A 67 3.23 12.46 21.21
N TYR A 68 2.57 11.30 21.27
CA TYR A 68 1.42 11.03 22.17
C TYR A 68 0.21 11.95 21.96
N GLU A 69 0.08 12.57 20.79
CA GLU A 69 -1.04 13.44 20.42
C GLU A 69 -2.29 12.65 20.01
N ILE A 70 -2.09 11.45 19.47
CA ILE A 70 -3.15 10.49 19.20
C ILE A 70 -2.91 9.19 19.97
N ASN A 71 -3.99 8.50 20.30
CA ASN A 71 -3.93 7.21 20.95
C ASN A 71 -3.79 6.06 19.92
N LYS A 72 -3.67 4.83 20.46
CA LYS A 72 -3.50 3.62 19.64
C LYS A 72 -4.69 3.37 18.70
N GLU A 73 -5.91 3.57 19.18
CA GLU A 73 -7.13 3.28 18.41
C GLU A 73 -7.28 4.24 17.23
N GLN A 74 -6.93 5.51 17.43
CA GLN A 74 -6.86 6.51 16.37
C GLN A 74 -5.82 6.12 15.31
N LEU A 75 -4.62 5.72 15.72
CA LEU A 75 -3.59 5.27 14.77
C LEU A 75 -4.03 4.02 13.99
N GLU A 76 -4.67 3.05 14.66
CA GLU A 76 -5.16 1.84 14.01
C GLU A 76 -6.27 2.15 13.00
N LEU A 77 -7.17 3.08 13.33
CA LEU A 77 -8.21 3.55 12.41
C LEU A 77 -7.59 4.23 11.18
N SER A 78 -6.59 5.09 11.37
CA SER A 78 -5.87 5.72 10.26
C SER A 78 -5.14 4.71 9.40
N PHE A 79 -4.51 3.70 10.01
CA PHE A 79 -3.88 2.62 9.25
C PHE A 79 -4.92 1.86 8.39
N ARG A 80 -6.06 1.46 8.96
CA ARG A 80 -7.11 0.78 8.17
C ARG A 80 -7.64 1.66 7.03
N LYS A 81 -7.86 2.95 7.28
CA LYS A 81 -8.26 3.90 6.23
C LYS A 81 -7.22 3.99 5.12
N SER A 82 -5.93 4.06 5.47
CA SER A 82 -4.86 4.08 4.48
C SER A 82 -4.81 2.82 3.62
N GLN A 83 -5.09 1.64 4.21
CA GLN A 83 -5.17 0.39 3.46
C GLN A 83 -6.32 0.39 2.46
N ILE A 84 -7.50 0.89 2.85
CA ILE A 84 -8.65 1.02 1.94
C ILE A 84 -8.30 1.93 0.76
N LEU A 85 -7.73 3.12 1.03
CA LEU A 85 -7.32 4.05 -0.03
C LEU A 85 -6.24 3.45 -0.94
N TRP A 86 -5.36 2.63 -0.38
CA TRP A 86 -4.32 1.92 -1.13
C TRP A 86 -4.91 0.86 -2.05
N ASP A 87 -5.87 0.07 -1.57
CA ASP A 87 -6.57 -0.94 -2.37
C ASP A 87 -7.41 -0.30 -3.49
N GLU A 88 -8.05 0.84 -3.21
CA GLU A 88 -8.77 1.64 -4.21
C GLU A 88 -7.82 2.18 -5.30
N LEU A 89 -6.64 2.66 -4.91
CA LEU A 89 -5.61 3.13 -5.84
C LEU A 89 -5.18 2.00 -6.79
N PHE A 90 -4.90 0.80 -6.27
CA PHE A 90 -4.53 -0.34 -7.11
C PHE A 90 -5.65 -0.80 -8.02
N THR A 91 -6.90 -0.70 -7.58
CA THR A 91 -8.05 -1.03 -8.42
C THR A 91 -8.19 -0.04 -9.57
N THR A 92 -7.92 1.25 -9.30
CA THR A 92 -8.02 2.34 -10.28
C THR A 92 -6.84 2.37 -11.25
N TYR A 93 -5.62 2.16 -10.74
CA TYR A 93 -4.36 2.20 -11.48
C TYR A 93 -3.57 0.92 -11.28
N PRO A 94 -4.00 -0.19 -11.90
CA PRO A 94 -3.40 -1.48 -11.59
C PRO A 94 -1.94 -1.57 -12.04
N TRP A 95 -1.53 -0.82 -13.06
CA TRP A 95 -0.15 -0.78 -13.54
C TRP A 95 0.85 -0.33 -12.46
N ILE A 96 0.40 0.36 -11.40
CA ILE A 96 1.23 0.77 -10.26
C ILE A 96 1.92 -0.45 -9.60
N TYR A 97 1.34 -1.66 -9.70
CA TYR A 97 1.97 -2.88 -9.15
C TYR A 97 3.35 -3.14 -9.74
N GLU A 98 3.61 -2.68 -10.98
CA GLU A 98 4.87 -2.96 -11.68
C GLU A 98 6.06 -2.30 -10.97
N TYR A 99 5.79 -1.33 -10.10
CA TYR A 99 6.76 -0.63 -9.27
C TYR A 99 6.83 -1.15 -7.82
N GLY A 100 5.93 -2.04 -7.41
CA GLY A 100 5.91 -2.68 -6.09
C GLY A 100 6.82 -3.90 -6.05
N LEU A 101 8.07 -3.72 -5.60
CA LEU A 101 9.07 -4.76 -5.29
C LEU A 101 9.28 -5.89 -6.33
N TYR A 102 10.21 -5.63 -7.26
CA TYR A 102 11.35 -6.47 -7.73
C TYR A 102 11.24 -8.01 -7.79
N ASN A 103 11.54 -8.56 -8.99
CA ASN A 103 12.33 -9.79 -9.23
C ASN A 103 12.35 -10.87 -8.10
N GLY A 104 11.43 -11.83 -8.17
CA GLY A 104 11.67 -13.20 -7.65
C GLY A 104 11.45 -13.47 -6.15
N GLY A 105 11.10 -12.49 -5.33
CA GLY A 105 10.77 -12.72 -3.91
C GLY A 105 9.27 -12.93 -3.70
N THR A 106 8.87 -14.08 -3.17
CA THR A 106 7.51 -14.37 -2.70
C THR A 106 7.13 -13.43 -1.54
N ALA A 107 6.62 -12.24 -1.87
CA ALA A 107 5.82 -11.48 -0.91
C ALA A 107 4.45 -12.15 -0.81
N ASP A 108 4.01 -12.49 0.40
CA ASP A 108 2.66 -12.97 0.65
C ASP A 108 1.67 -11.87 0.26
N TYR A 109 1.16 -11.99 -0.96
CA TYR A 109 0.18 -11.08 -1.53
C TYR A 109 -1.12 -11.14 -0.71
N PRO A 110 -1.78 -10.00 -0.44
CA PRO A 110 -3.18 -10.00 -0.11
C PRO A 110 -3.97 -10.85 -1.14
N GLU A 111 -4.79 -11.79 -0.67
CA GLU A 111 -5.52 -12.76 -1.52
C GLU A 111 -6.25 -12.13 -2.71
N HIS A 112 -6.76 -10.90 -2.54
CA HIS A 112 -7.47 -10.16 -3.57
C HIS A 112 -6.58 -9.76 -4.78
N LEU A 113 -5.25 -9.68 -4.61
CA LEU A 113 -4.30 -9.38 -5.69
C LEU A 113 -3.86 -10.63 -6.49
N ILE A 114 -3.97 -11.84 -5.91
CA ILE A 114 -3.81 -13.11 -6.65
C ILE A 114 -4.88 -13.21 -7.74
N THR A 115 -6.10 -12.80 -7.40
CA THR A 115 -7.24 -12.72 -8.30
C THR A 115 -6.97 -11.71 -9.42
N TYR A 116 -6.38 -10.56 -9.11
CA TYR A 116 -6.07 -9.54 -10.12
C TYR A 116 -5.01 -9.99 -11.14
N ARG A 117 -3.95 -10.68 -10.69
CA ARG A 117 -2.94 -11.29 -11.58
C ARG A 117 -3.57 -12.32 -12.53
N HIS A 118 -4.55 -13.08 -12.06
CA HIS A 118 -5.31 -14.01 -12.90
C HIS A 118 -6.15 -13.29 -13.95
N ILE A 119 -6.84 -12.21 -13.56
CA ILE A 119 -7.66 -11.40 -14.46
C ILE A 119 -6.79 -10.75 -15.57
N LYS A 120 -5.63 -10.16 -15.24
CA LYS A 120 -4.72 -9.56 -16.24
C LYS A 120 -4.15 -10.60 -17.20
N LYS A 121 -3.85 -11.82 -16.72
CA LYS A 121 -3.43 -12.95 -17.59
C LYS A 121 -4.54 -13.37 -18.54
N GLN A 122 -5.78 -13.51 -18.05
CA GLN A 122 -6.93 -13.86 -18.88
C GLN A 122 -7.21 -12.81 -19.95
N ASN A 123 -7.19 -11.52 -19.60
CA ASN A 123 -7.42 -10.44 -20.56
C ASN A 123 -6.33 -10.39 -21.65
N LYS A 124 -5.05 -10.64 -21.31
CA LYS A 124 -3.97 -10.78 -22.31
C LYS A 124 -4.16 -11.96 -23.26
N ILE A 125 -4.78 -13.06 -22.81
CA ILE A 125 -5.09 -14.22 -23.66
C ILE A 125 -6.23 -13.86 -24.63
N ILE A 126 -7.30 -13.24 -24.12
CA ILE A 126 -8.46 -12.81 -24.92
C ILE A 126 -8.06 -11.81 -26.01
N ASP A 127 -7.18 -10.84 -25.70
CA ASP A 127 -6.71 -9.86 -26.68
C ASP A 127 -5.81 -10.47 -27.76
N ARG A 128 -5.07 -11.54 -27.44
CA ARG A 128 -4.28 -12.30 -28.44
C ARG A 128 -5.18 -13.10 -29.37
N GLU A 129 -6.26 -13.70 -28.85
CA GLU A 129 -7.25 -14.41 -29.66
C GLU A 129 -8.06 -13.49 -30.58
N LYS A 130 -8.32 -12.24 -30.15
CA LYS A 130 -8.99 -11.22 -30.98
C LYS A 130 -8.09 -10.65 -32.09
N LYS A 131 -6.77 -10.58 -31.88
CA LYS A 131 -5.81 -10.08 -32.88
C LYS A 131 -5.28 -11.14 -33.84
N GLY A 132 -5.55 -12.42 -33.58
CA GLY A 132 -5.20 -13.55 -34.44
C GLY A 132 -6.33 -14.04 -35.35
N LYS A 133 -7.43 -13.28 -35.48
CA LYS A 133 -8.54 -13.53 -36.42
C LYS A 133 -8.59 -12.45 -37.48
#